data_AF-A0A917BGT5-F1
#
_entry.id   AF-A0A917BGT5-F1
#
_cell.length_a   1.000
_cell.length_b   1.000
_cell.length_c   1.000
_cell.angle_alpha   90.00
_cell.angle_beta   90.00
_cell.angle_gamma   90.00
#
_symmetry.space_group_name_H-M   'P 1'
#
loop_
_entity.id
_entity.type
_entity.pdbx_description
1 polymer ?
#
loop_
_entity_poly.entity_id
_entity_poly.type
_entity_poly.pdbx_seq_one_letter_code
_entity_poly.pdbx_strand_id
1 'polypeptide(L)'
;MLPPRAVSLLLVLVAALLTAAGTGSTASAATVSQTFTVPASGRFTVVGHGFGHGHGMSQYGADGAAARGLGHERILAFYYPGTTLSRTSGDMRVRMTRIAAPLLVQPHAGLQLLDSGVRTWNTLPTAAGITRWRLTTSGTRSAVDFLQSGTWKRWHVLSRDGVFRNPVAGTVTTVQGSARTVLRDRVAAITTRAGSASREVVNTLPLESYLRGVVAREMPASWSTEAVRAQAVAARTYAVWSRAHGDGGRSYSDICDTTSCQVYAGVAGEHPLADKAIAATSGKVLTYAGKPAFTQFSASSGGWSAAGSVPYLVARSDPYDATSRNTVHTWSTPVSTSTLQQRYPAIGRLRSIVVTGRQGPTSGGPQWGGRVSTLKLVGTKTSVSISGDTMRAVLGLRSTWFWFGA
;
A
#
# COMPACT_ATOMS: atom_id res chain seq x y z
N MET A 1 73.57 -26.86 2.13
CA MET A 1 73.47 -27.36 3.51
C MET A 1 71.99 -27.42 3.87
N LEU A 2 71.49 -28.66 4.03
CA LEU A 2 70.16 -29.13 4.45
C LEU A 2 68.91 -28.72 3.63
N PRO A 3 67.99 -29.67 3.32
CA PRO A 3 67.09 -29.62 2.18
C PRO A 3 65.59 -29.39 2.55
N PRO A 4 64.71 -29.22 1.55
CA PRO A 4 63.30 -28.86 1.77
C PRO A 4 62.47 -30.05 2.26
N ARG A 5 61.46 -29.77 3.09
CA ARG A 5 60.58 -30.78 3.67
C ARG A 5 59.67 -31.44 2.62
N ALA A 6 59.56 -32.75 2.76
CA ALA A 6 58.90 -33.69 1.89
C ALA A 6 57.39 -33.47 1.73
N VAL A 7 56.95 -33.69 0.49
CA VAL A 7 55.59 -33.96 0.07
C VAL A 7 55.14 -35.28 0.70
N SER A 8 54.00 -35.31 1.39
CA SER A 8 53.27 -36.53 1.71
C SER A 8 51.88 -36.42 1.10
N LEU A 9 51.68 -37.27 0.09
CA LEU A 9 50.47 -37.47 -0.67
C LEU A 9 49.46 -38.22 0.21
N LEU A 10 48.44 -37.55 0.73
CA LEU A 10 47.31 -38.22 1.38
C LEU A 10 46.16 -38.26 0.37
N LEU A 11 45.93 -39.43 -0.23
CA LEU A 11 44.69 -39.75 -0.94
C LEU A 11 43.53 -39.64 0.06
N VAL A 12 42.74 -38.58 -0.06
CA VAL A 12 41.43 -38.51 0.59
C VAL A 12 40.39 -39.00 -0.41
N LEU A 13 39.86 -40.18 -0.11
CA LEU A 13 38.70 -40.77 -0.74
C LEU A 13 37.55 -39.75 -0.74
N VAL A 14 37.12 -39.31 -1.94
CA VAL A 14 35.86 -38.55 -2.09
C VAL A 14 34.72 -39.56 -1.93
N ALA A 15 34.24 -39.72 -0.69
CA ALA A 15 32.95 -40.35 -0.45
C ALA A 15 31.85 -39.37 -0.90
N ALA A 16 31.21 -39.69 -2.02
CA ALA A 16 30.01 -39.02 -2.48
C ALA A 16 28.89 -39.22 -1.46
N LEU A 17 28.74 -38.28 -0.52
CA LEU A 17 27.49 -38.14 0.23
C LEU A 17 26.44 -37.60 -0.74
N LEU A 18 25.53 -38.48 -1.18
CA LEU A 18 24.22 -38.08 -1.67
C LEU A 18 23.49 -37.33 -0.54
N THR A 19 23.62 -36.02 -0.49
CA THR A 19 22.66 -35.19 0.22
C THR A 19 21.36 -35.27 -0.55
N ALA A 20 20.41 -36.04 -0.01
CA ALA A 20 19.03 -36.08 -0.46
C ALA A 20 18.54 -34.63 -0.63
N ALA A 21 18.28 -34.24 -1.87
CA ALA A 21 17.58 -33.03 -2.18
C ALA A 21 16.22 -33.12 -1.50
N GLY A 22 16.05 -32.39 -0.38
CA GLY A 22 14.77 -32.21 0.25
C GLY A 22 13.81 -31.67 -0.80
N THR A 23 12.87 -32.52 -1.21
CA THR A 23 11.77 -32.13 -2.06
C THR A 23 10.96 -31.11 -1.27
N GLY A 24 11.25 -29.82 -1.50
CA GLY A 24 10.36 -28.75 -1.10
C GLY A 24 9.00 -29.09 -1.69
N SER A 25 8.06 -29.48 -0.83
CA SER A 25 6.67 -29.70 -1.21
C SER A 25 6.16 -28.36 -1.71
N THR A 26 6.19 -28.16 -3.02
CA THR A 26 5.31 -27.21 -3.67
C THR A 26 3.91 -27.72 -3.38
N ALA A 27 3.20 -27.03 -2.48
CA ALA A 27 1.80 -27.30 -2.26
C ALA A 27 1.11 -27.28 -3.63
N SER A 28 0.69 -28.45 -4.11
CA SER A 28 -0.05 -28.57 -5.35
C SER A 28 -1.31 -27.73 -5.18
N ALA A 29 -1.46 -26.68 -5.99
CA ALA A 29 -2.69 -25.91 -6.03
C ALA A 29 -3.81 -26.87 -6.40
N ALA A 30 -4.79 -27.07 -5.51
CA ALA A 30 -5.96 -27.88 -5.85
C ALA A 30 -6.69 -27.23 -7.02
N THR A 31 -6.66 -27.91 -8.17
CA THR A 31 -7.44 -27.56 -9.35
C THR A 31 -8.90 -27.93 -9.12
N VAL A 32 -9.61 -27.17 -8.28
CA VAL A 32 -11.07 -27.24 -8.27
C VAL A 32 -11.57 -26.47 -9.49
N SER A 33 -11.78 -27.20 -10.60
CA SER A 33 -12.43 -26.64 -11.78
C SER A 33 -13.93 -26.48 -11.50
N GLN A 34 -14.38 -25.27 -11.21
CA GLN A 34 -15.81 -24.94 -11.13
C GLN A 34 -16.26 -24.43 -12.49
N THR A 35 -17.19 -25.13 -13.15
CA THR A 35 -17.87 -24.61 -14.34
C THR A 35 -19.23 -24.06 -13.93
N PHE A 36 -19.46 -22.77 -14.19
CA PHE A 36 -20.72 -22.09 -14.01
C PHE A 36 -21.36 -21.83 -15.37
N THR A 37 -22.53 -22.42 -15.61
CA THR A 37 -23.33 -22.17 -16.81
C THR A 37 -24.12 -20.88 -16.63
N VAL A 38 -23.98 -19.95 -17.58
CA VAL A 38 -24.65 -18.66 -17.51
C VAL A 38 -26.15 -18.84 -17.82
N PRO A 39 -27.06 -18.30 -16.98
CA PRO A 39 -28.50 -18.36 -17.23
C PRO A 39 -28.90 -17.64 -18.52
N ALA A 40 -29.98 -18.11 -19.16
CA ALA A 40 -30.52 -17.48 -20.38
C ALA A 40 -30.94 -16.01 -20.17
N SER A 41 -31.31 -15.64 -18.94
CA SER A 41 -31.62 -14.26 -18.54
C SER A 41 -30.41 -13.31 -18.65
N GLY A 42 -29.19 -13.85 -18.69
CA GLY A 42 -27.95 -13.08 -18.63
C GLY A 42 -27.70 -12.42 -17.27
N ARG A 43 -28.44 -12.81 -16.23
CA ARG A 43 -28.30 -12.27 -14.87
C ARG A 43 -28.06 -13.41 -13.89
N PHE A 44 -27.12 -13.21 -12.97
CA PHE A 44 -26.77 -14.17 -11.93
C PHE A 44 -26.21 -13.45 -10.70
N THR A 45 -26.07 -14.16 -9.59
CA THR A 45 -25.52 -13.61 -8.35
C THR A 45 -24.14 -14.19 -8.07
N VAL A 46 -23.20 -13.33 -7.70
CA VAL A 46 -21.89 -13.72 -7.16
C VAL A 46 -21.94 -13.56 -5.66
N VAL A 47 -21.67 -14.64 -4.92
CA VAL A 47 -21.52 -14.61 -3.47
C VAL A 47 -20.04 -14.65 -3.10
N GLY A 48 -19.65 -14.06 -1.98
CA GLY A 48 -18.26 -14.00 -1.59
C GLY A 48 -18.00 -13.70 -0.13
N HIS A 49 -16.72 -13.77 0.23
CA HIS A 49 -16.21 -13.51 1.57
C HIS A 49 -15.19 -12.38 1.58
N GLY A 50 -15.16 -11.64 2.68
CA GLY A 50 -14.15 -10.63 2.96
C GLY A 50 -14.15 -9.43 2.01
N PHE A 51 -13.25 -8.49 2.28
CA PHE A 51 -13.07 -7.28 1.49
C PHE A 51 -11.59 -6.93 1.43
N GLY A 52 -11.03 -6.98 0.23
CA GLY A 52 -9.61 -6.76 -0.06
C GLY A 52 -8.87 -8.06 -0.38
N HIS A 53 -7.54 -7.98 -0.39
CA HIS A 53 -6.67 -9.07 -0.81
C HIS A 53 -6.53 -10.18 0.24
N GLY A 54 -6.77 -9.89 1.52
CA GLY A 54 -6.76 -10.88 2.60
C GLY A 54 -5.37 -11.33 3.07
N HIS A 55 -4.30 -10.67 2.64
CA HIS A 55 -2.94 -10.94 3.13
C HIS A 55 -2.68 -10.16 4.42
N GLY A 56 -2.10 -10.82 5.41
CA GLY A 56 -1.75 -10.19 6.68
C GLY A 56 -3.00 -9.82 7.49
N MET A 57 -3.02 -8.61 8.05
CA MET A 57 -4.00 -8.23 9.06
C MET A 57 -5.39 -7.95 8.46
N SER A 58 -6.41 -8.64 8.98
CA SER A 58 -7.81 -8.21 8.82
C SER A 58 -8.09 -7.06 9.78
N GLN A 59 -8.62 -5.95 9.28
CA GLN A 59 -8.95 -4.82 10.13
C GLN A 59 -10.14 -5.16 11.03
N TYR A 60 -11.22 -5.75 10.48
CA TYR A 60 -12.34 -6.24 11.28
C TYR A 60 -11.92 -7.34 12.23
N GLY A 61 -11.00 -8.22 11.81
CA GLY A 61 -10.48 -9.26 12.69
C GLY A 61 -9.59 -8.72 13.81
N ALA A 62 -8.81 -7.65 13.57
CA ALA A 62 -8.10 -6.95 14.62
C ALA A 62 -9.06 -6.31 15.66
N ASP A 63 -10.15 -5.68 15.19
CA ASP A 63 -11.20 -5.16 16.09
C ASP A 63 -11.91 -6.28 16.86
N GLY A 64 -12.24 -7.39 16.20
CA GLY A 64 -12.83 -8.56 16.83
C GLY A 64 -11.91 -9.23 17.86
N ALA A 65 -10.61 -9.30 17.59
CA ALA A 65 -9.61 -9.81 18.53
C ALA A 65 -9.49 -8.88 19.74
N ALA A 66 -9.43 -7.57 19.53
CA ALA A 66 -9.42 -6.58 20.60
C ALA A 66 -10.69 -6.64 21.45
N ALA A 67 -11.86 -6.81 20.84
CA ALA A 67 -13.14 -7.00 21.53
C ALA A 67 -13.18 -8.28 22.39
N ARG A 68 -12.36 -9.29 22.05
CA ARG A 68 -12.13 -10.50 22.86
C ARG A 68 -10.99 -10.34 23.88
N GLY A 69 -10.50 -9.12 24.11
CA GLY A 69 -9.50 -8.80 25.13
C GLY A 69 -8.04 -8.97 24.69
N LEU A 70 -7.76 -9.21 23.40
CA LEU A 70 -6.37 -9.30 22.93
C LEU A 70 -5.73 -7.90 22.84
N GLY A 71 -4.55 -7.76 23.42
CA GLY A 71 -3.69 -6.59 23.21
C GLY A 71 -3.06 -6.56 21.80
N HIS A 72 -2.67 -5.37 21.33
CA HIS A 72 -2.15 -5.14 19.98
C HIS A 72 -0.95 -6.03 19.63
N GLU A 73 -0.05 -6.34 20.58
CA GLU A 73 1.10 -7.21 20.33
C GLU A 73 0.68 -8.64 20.01
N ARG A 74 -0.36 -9.16 20.68
CA ARG A 74 -0.95 -10.48 20.37
C ARG A 74 -1.70 -10.47 19.04
N ILE A 75 -2.41 -9.38 18.73
CA ILE A 75 -3.07 -9.17 17.44
C ILE A 75 -2.03 -9.20 16.31
N LEU A 76 -0.94 -8.46 16.45
CA LEU A 76 0.15 -8.41 15.46
C LEU A 76 0.84 -9.77 15.31
N ALA A 77 1.13 -10.47 16.42
CA ALA A 77 1.72 -11.80 16.38
C ALA A 77 0.79 -12.84 15.72
N PHE A 78 -0.54 -12.66 15.85
CA PHE A 78 -1.51 -13.46 15.13
C PHE A 78 -1.38 -13.22 13.62
N TYR A 79 -1.40 -11.97 13.14
CA TYR A 79 -1.42 -11.68 11.71
C TYR A 79 -0.07 -11.73 10.99
N TYR A 80 1.03 -11.60 11.74
CA TYR A 80 2.40 -11.60 11.22
C TYR A 80 3.29 -12.55 12.05
N PRO A 81 2.99 -13.86 12.08
CA PRO A 81 3.73 -14.82 12.90
C PRO A 81 5.22 -14.86 12.54
N GLY A 82 6.09 -15.05 13.54
CA GLY A 82 7.53 -15.09 13.35
C GLY A 82 8.20 -13.72 13.17
N THR A 83 7.44 -12.62 13.21
CA THR A 83 8.01 -11.27 13.29
C THR A 83 8.31 -10.89 14.74
N THR A 84 9.24 -9.95 14.92
CA THR A 84 9.64 -9.41 16.22
C THR A 84 9.39 -7.92 16.29
N LEU A 85 9.06 -7.39 17.46
CA LEU A 85 8.98 -5.94 17.66
C LEU A 85 10.38 -5.32 17.69
N SER A 86 10.51 -4.20 17.01
CA SER A 86 11.69 -3.34 17.00
C SER A 86 11.27 -1.88 17.05
N ARG A 87 12.24 -0.95 17.07
CA ARG A 87 12.01 0.49 17.04
C ARG A 87 12.71 1.14 15.85
N THR A 88 12.06 2.13 15.26
CA THR A 88 12.63 2.93 14.18
C THR A 88 12.08 4.35 14.18
N SER A 89 12.74 5.24 13.47
CA SER A 89 12.37 6.64 13.29
C SER A 89 12.81 7.12 11.90
N GLY A 90 12.87 8.45 11.72
CA GLY A 90 13.26 9.10 10.48
C GLY A 90 12.06 9.58 9.66
N ASP A 91 12.37 10.12 8.49
CA ASP A 91 11.38 10.74 7.62
C ASP A 91 10.78 9.75 6.63
N MET A 92 9.63 10.13 6.08
CA MET A 92 8.99 9.54 4.91
C MET A 92 8.94 10.59 3.79
N ARG A 93 9.19 10.16 2.56
CA ARG A 93 8.99 10.96 1.34
C ARG A 93 7.78 10.43 0.58
N VAL A 94 6.66 11.13 0.68
CA VAL A 94 5.39 10.74 0.07
C VAL A 94 5.21 11.46 -1.26
N ARG A 95 5.11 10.73 -2.36
CA ARG A 95 4.69 11.28 -3.64
C ARG A 95 3.20 11.61 -3.59
N MET A 96 2.88 12.85 -3.92
CA MET A 96 1.51 13.38 -3.87
C MET A 96 0.88 13.32 -5.26
N THR A 97 0.16 12.25 -5.60
CA THR A 97 -0.42 12.09 -6.94
C THR A 97 -1.60 13.03 -7.18
N ARG A 98 -2.22 13.55 -6.12
CA ARG A 98 -3.33 14.50 -6.21
C ARG A 98 -2.91 15.96 -6.38
N ILE A 99 -1.62 16.26 -6.22
CA ILE A 99 -1.08 17.63 -6.35
C ILE A 99 -0.18 17.68 -7.58
N ALA A 100 -0.65 18.38 -8.61
CA ALA A 100 0.10 18.56 -9.85
C ALA A 100 1.16 19.66 -9.73
N ALA A 101 2.18 19.57 -10.59
CA ALA A 101 3.07 20.71 -10.85
C ALA A 101 2.38 21.70 -11.83
N PRO A 102 2.67 23.02 -11.76
CA PRO A 102 3.55 23.68 -10.79
C PRO A 102 2.99 23.60 -9.37
N LEU A 103 3.87 23.47 -8.37
CA LEU A 103 3.45 23.41 -6.96
C LEU A 103 3.08 24.82 -6.49
N LEU A 104 1.80 25.07 -6.20
CA LEU A 104 1.33 26.34 -5.63
C LEU A 104 1.14 26.20 -4.11
N VAL A 105 1.59 27.20 -3.36
CA VAL A 105 1.38 27.28 -1.90
C VAL A 105 0.82 28.63 -1.48
N GLN A 106 0.12 28.65 -0.34
CA GLN A 106 -0.32 29.90 0.28
C GLN A 106 0.85 30.63 0.94
N PRO A 107 0.89 31.98 0.85
CA PRO A 107 1.76 32.77 1.70
C PRO A 107 1.31 32.64 3.16
N HIS A 108 2.27 32.53 4.06
CA HIS A 108 2.10 32.61 5.50
C HIS A 108 3.33 33.26 6.13
N ALA A 109 3.15 33.88 7.29
CA ALA A 109 4.27 34.34 8.10
C ALA A 109 5.22 33.16 8.40
N GLY A 110 6.52 33.43 8.22
CA GLY A 110 7.57 32.42 8.41
C GLY A 110 7.68 31.38 7.30
N LEU A 111 6.95 31.47 6.18
CA LEU A 111 7.14 30.55 5.06
C LEU A 111 8.59 30.66 4.55
N GLN A 112 9.26 29.52 4.41
CA GLN A 112 10.64 29.43 3.94
C GLN A 112 10.73 28.59 2.68
N LEU A 113 11.74 28.89 1.87
CA LEU A 113 12.12 28.14 0.68
C LEU A 113 13.58 27.68 0.79
N LEU A 114 13.81 26.39 0.54
CA LEU A 114 15.13 25.81 0.31
C LEU A 114 15.41 25.72 -1.19
N ASP A 115 16.59 26.16 -1.59
CA ASP A 115 17.20 25.69 -2.83
C ASP A 115 18.06 24.46 -2.52
N SER A 116 17.64 23.29 -3.03
CA SER A 116 18.30 22.01 -2.72
C SER A 116 19.70 21.86 -3.31
N GLY A 117 20.11 22.68 -4.28
CA GLY A 117 21.45 22.62 -4.86
C GLY A 117 22.51 23.27 -3.96
N VAL A 118 22.15 24.37 -3.29
CA VAL A 118 23.04 25.09 -2.34
C VAL A 118 22.71 24.85 -0.87
N ARG A 119 21.57 24.22 -0.59
CA ARG A 119 21.09 23.81 0.75
C ARG A 119 20.85 24.98 1.73
N THR A 120 20.49 26.15 1.21
CA THR A 120 20.19 27.35 2.01
C THR A 120 18.68 27.59 2.11
N TRP A 121 18.19 27.80 3.34
CA TRP A 121 16.80 28.22 3.60
C TRP A 121 16.70 29.74 3.58
N ASN A 122 15.72 30.26 2.84
CA ASN A 122 15.41 31.69 2.77
C ASN A 122 13.97 31.91 3.21
N THR A 123 13.75 32.86 4.11
CA THR A 123 12.39 33.28 4.49
C THR A 123 11.79 34.09 3.35
N LEU A 124 10.59 33.69 2.92
CA LEU A 124 9.89 34.36 1.83
C LEU A 124 9.19 35.63 2.34
N PRO A 125 9.20 36.72 1.55
CA PRO A 125 8.51 37.94 1.91
C PRO A 125 7.02 37.73 2.16
N THR A 126 6.50 38.38 3.20
CA THR A 126 5.06 38.50 3.47
C THR A 126 4.51 39.84 2.96
N ALA A 127 5.08 40.37 1.88
CA ALA A 127 4.74 41.70 1.37
C ALA A 127 3.24 41.81 1.05
N ALA A 128 2.69 43.01 1.27
CA ALA A 128 1.28 43.30 0.99
C ALA A 128 0.93 42.95 -0.47
N GLY A 129 -0.19 42.24 -0.64
CA GLY A 129 -0.72 41.84 -1.94
C GLY A 129 -0.12 40.55 -2.54
N ILE A 130 0.89 39.91 -1.92
CA ILE A 130 1.29 38.56 -2.33
C ILE A 130 0.21 37.57 -1.90
N THR A 131 -0.41 36.90 -2.86
CA THR A 131 -1.51 35.94 -2.61
C THR A 131 -1.11 34.49 -2.86
N ARG A 132 0.00 34.25 -3.59
CA ARG A 132 0.53 32.92 -3.90
C ARG A 132 2.03 32.91 -4.06
N TRP A 133 2.60 31.74 -3.77
CA TRP A 133 3.90 31.31 -4.26
C TRP A 133 3.73 30.09 -5.14
N ARG A 134 4.58 29.93 -6.15
CA ARG A 134 4.66 28.69 -6.93
C ARG A 134 6.08 28.30 -7.27
N LEU A 135 6.29 26.98 -7.42
CA LEU A 135 7.48 26.43 -8.05
C LEU A 135 7.15 26.02 -9.49
N THR A 136 7.84 26.66 -10.43
CA THR A 136 7.75 26.41 -11.87
C THR A 136 9.08 25.88 -12.41
N THR A 137 9.08 25.50 -13.68
CA THR A 137 10.28 25.09 -14.41
C THR A 137 10.90 26.29 -15.14
N SER A 138 12.21 26.42 -15.09
CA SER A 138 12.99 27.39 -15.87
C SER A 138 14.11 26.63 -16.60
N GLY A 139 13.79 26.13 -17.80
CA GLY A 139 14.59 25.09 -18.45
C GLY A 139 14.53 23.80 -17.64
N THR A 140 15.70 23.27 -17.27
CA THR A 140 15.82 22.09 -16.39
C THR A 140 15.90 22.44 -14.90
N ARG A 141 16.00 23.73 -14.55
CA ARG A 141 16.05 24.23 -13.16
C ARG A 141 14.66 24.59 -12.65
N SER A 142 14.53 24.76 -11.34
CA SER A 142 13.29 25.27 -10.74
C SER A 142 13.32 26.79 -10.62
N ALA A 143 12.17 27.42 -10.73
CA ALA A 143 11.98 28.84 -10.48
C ALA A 143 10.89 29.06 -9.44
N VAL A 144 11.00 30.17 -8.72
CA VAL A 144 10.05 30.59 -7.71
C VAL A 144 9.41 31.86 -8.18
N ASP A 145 8.09 31.82 -8.33
CA ASP A 145 7.29 32.99 -8.69
C ASP A 145 6.30 33.32 -7.57
N PHE A 146 5.90 34.58 -7.48
CA PHE A 146 4.83 35.03 -6.59
C PHE A 146 3.71 35.71 -7.39
N LEU A 147 2.47 35.57 -6.91
CA LEU A 147 1.30 36.24 -7.48
C LEU A 147 1.00 37.50 -6.69
N GLN A 148 1.04 38.65 -7.36
CA GLN A 148 0.70 39.94 -6.78
C GLN A 148 -0.18 40.72 -7.76
N SER A 149 -1.31 41.22 -7.29
CA SER A 149 -2.27 42.00 -8.10
C SER A 149 -2.66 41.32 -9.42
N GLY A 150 -2.86 39.99 -9.40
CA GLY A 150 -3.23 39.20 -10.58
C GLY A 150 -2.08 38.78 -11.50
N THR A 151 -0.86 39.29 -11.28
CA THR A 151 0.30 39.01 -12.14
C THR A 151 1.35 38.16 -11.44
N TRP A 152 1.82 37.11 -12.12
CA TRP A 152 2.95 36.32 -11.67
C TRP A 152 4.27 37.04 -11.94
N LYS A 153 5.11 37.19 -10.91
CA LYS A 153 6.44 37.79 -11.00
C LYS A 153 7.50 36.79 -10.54
N ARG A 154 8.64 36.75 -11.24
CA ARG A 154 9.78 35.91 -10.88
C ARG A 154 10.44 36.48 -9.62
N TRP A 155 10.63 35.65 -8.61
CA TRP A 155 11.44 35.99 -7.44
C TRP A 155 12.88 35.51 -7.61
N HIS A 156 13.06 34.23 -7.94
CA HIS A 156 14.39 33.64 -8.04
C HIS A 156 14.40 32.41 -8.95
N VAL A 157 15.55 32.11 -9.57
CA VAL A 157 15.80 30.84 -10.26
C VAL A 157 16.74 30.02 -9.39
N LEU A 158 16.28 28.85 -8.97
CA LEU A 158 17.02 27.97 -8.08
C LEU A 158 18.11 27.21 -8.84
N SER A 159 19.17 26.84 -8.13
CA SER A 159 20.22 25.96 -8.64
C SER A 159 19.70 24.54 -8.89
N ARG A 160 18.74 24.05 -8.08
CA ARG A 160 18.10 22.73 -8.30
C ARG A 160 16.59 22.74 -8.00
N ASP A 161 16.12 21.88 -7.08
CA ASP A 161 14.71 21.74 -6.70
C ASP A 161 14.38 22.69 -5.54
N GLY A 162 13.15 23.21 -5.55
CA GLY A 162 12.63 24.05 -4.48
C GLY A 162 11.85 23.25 -3.45
N VAL A 163 12.04 23.57 -2.17
CA VAL A 163 11.29 22.96 -1.06
C VAL A 163 10.72 24.05 -0.18
N PHE A 164 9.40 24.03 0.04
CA PHE A 164 8.73 24.88 1.01
C PHE A 164 8.70 24.22 2.38
N ARG A 165 8.83 25.02 3.44
CA ARG A 165 8.46 24.66 4.82
C ARG A 165 7.93 25.90 5.55
N ASN A 166 7.22 25.70 6.65
CA ASN A 166 6.92 26.77 7.58
C ASN A 166 7.26 26.33 9.01
N PRO A 167 8.40 26.76 9.59
CA PRO A 167 8.79 26.37 10.95
C PRO A 167 7.87 26.96 12.02
N VAL A 168 7.13 28.04 11.73
CA VAL A 168 6.19 28.65 12.69
C VAL A 168 4.91 27.83 12.78
N ALA A 169 4.29 27.54 11.63
CA ALA A 169 3.04 26.78 11.59
C ALA A 169 3.23 25.25 11.64
N GLY A 170 4.42 24.76 11.28
CA GLY A 170 4.70 23.34 11.09
C GLY A 170 4.01 22.72 9.85
N THR A 171 3.31 23.53 9.05
CA THR A 171 2.53 23.07 7.89
C THR A 171 2.67 23.99 6.68
N VAL A 172 2.53 23.43 5.49
CA VAL A 172 2.44 24.13 4.21
C VAL A 172 1.08 23.82 3.57
N THR A 173 0.36 24.86 3.16
CA THR A 173 -0.93 24.71 2.47
C THR A 173 -0.73 24.81 0.97
N THR A 174 -0.85 23.68 0.27
CA THR A 174 -0.80 23.59 -1.20
C THR A 174 -2.17 23.83 -1.80
N VAL A 175 -2.21 24.29 -3.05
CA VAL A 175 -3.46 24.66 -3.71
C VAL A 175 -3.51 24.27 -5.17
N GLN A 176 -4.65 23.72 -5.59
CA GLN A 176 -4.94 23.34 -6.97
C GLN A 176 -6.37 23.75 -7.32
N GLY A 177 -6.52 24.80 -8.11
CA GLY A 177 -7.83 25.45 -8.32
C GLY A 177 -8.40 25.95 -6.99
N SER A 178 -9.61 25.50 -6.65
CA SER A 178 -10.26 25.77 -5.36
C SER A 178 -9.78 24.85 -4.22
N ALA A 179 -9.20 23.70 -4.54
CA ALA A 179 -8.81 22.70 -3.56
C ALA A 179 -7.60 23.15 -2.73
N ARG A 180 -7.64 22.92 -1.43
CA ARG A 180 -6.57 23.21 -0.47
C ARG A 180 -6.14 21.90 0.21
N THR A 181 -4.84 21.61 0.23
CA THR A 181 -4.28 20.48 1.00
C THR A 181 -3.26 21.01 1.98
N VAL A 182 -3.46 20.74 3.27
CA VAL A 182 -2.50 21.11 4.33
C VAL A 182 -1.59 19.92 4.61
N LEU A 183 -0.29 20.14 4.45
CA LEU A 183 0.76 19.12 4.61
C LEU A 183 1.72 19.52 5.72
N ARG A 184 2.18 18.55 6.52
CA ARG A 184 3.17 18.82 7.57
C ARG A 184 4.58 18.93 6.99
N ASP A 185 5.40 19.73 7.68
CA ASP A 185 6.83 19.87 7.46
C ASP A 185 7.19 20.38 6.05
N ARG A 186 7.76 19.55 5.16
CA ARG A 186 8.33 19.99 3.88
C ARG A 186 7.52 19.55 2.68
N VAL A 187 7.31 20.44 1.72
CA VAL A 187 6.67 20.13 0.43
C VAL A 187 7.54 20.64 -0.71
N ALA A 188 7.92 19.74 -1.61
CA ALA A 188 8.84 20.02 -2.70
C ALA A 188 8.19 19.79 -4.07
N ALA A 189 8.66 20.52 -5.08
CA ALA A 189 8.51 20.14 -6.47
C ALA A 189 9.86 19.55 -6.94
N ILE A 190 9.91 18.23 -7.13
CA ILE A 190 11.14 17.47 -7.36
C ILE A 190 11.30 17.15 -8.86
N THR A 191 12.51 17.29 -9.37
CA THR A 191 12.89 16.85 -10.71
C THR A 191 12.80 15.33 -10.83
N THR A 192 11.96 14.82 -11.74
CA THR A 192 11.71 13.36 -11.85
C THR A 192 12.87 12.56 -12.42
N ARG A 193 13.72 13.19 -13.24
CA ARG A 193 14.96 12.61 -13.80
C ARG A 193 15.96 13.73 -14.06
N ALA A 194 17.25 13.49 -13.84
CA ALA A 194 18.31 14.45 -14.18
C ALA A 194 18.15 14.98 -15.62
N GLY A 195 18.21 16.30 -15.78
CA GLY A 195 18.01 17.00 -17.05
C GLY A 195 16.55 17.12 -17.52
N SER A 196 15.57 16.58 -16.78
CA SER A 196 14.15 16.70 -17.11
C SER A 196 13.54 18.01 -16.62
N ALA A 197 12.60 18.56 -17.40
CA ALA A 197 11.70 19.63 -16.94
C ALA A 197 10.49 19.07 -16.17
N SER A 198 10.21 17.77 -16.22
CA SER A 198 9.09 17.17 -15.47
C SER A 198 9.32 17.28 -13.96
N ARG A 199 8.25 17.60 -13.24
CA ARG A 199 8.23 17.78 -11.78
C ARG A 199 7.09 16.99 -11.16
N GLU A 200 7.35 16.40 -10.01
CA GLU A 200 6.33 15.80 -9.14
C GLU A 200 6.39 16.42 -7.75
N VAL A 201 5.25 16.41 -7.06
CA VAL A 201 5.15 16.94 -5.69
C VAL A 201 5.46 15.85 -4.67
N VAL A 202 6.38 16.15 -3.75
CA VAL A 202 6.77 15.23 -2.67
C VAL A 202 6.58 15.94 -1.33
N ASN A 203 5.89 15.28 -0.39
CA ASN A 203 5.82 15.70 1.00
C ASN A 203 6.82 14.89 1.83
N THR A 204 7.77 15.59 2.46
CA THR A 204 8.75 14.97 3.36
C THR A 204 8.46 15.37 4.80
N LEU A 205 8.26 14.39 5.67
CA LEU A 205 7.84 14.59 7.06
C LEU A 205 8.28 13.43 7.97
N PRO A 206 8.34 13.63 9.30
CA PRO A 206 8.65 12.58 10.25
C PRO A 206 7.66 11.42 10.16
N LEU A 207 8.13 10.18 10.35
CA LEU A 207 7.33 8.96 10.28
C LEU A 207 6.06 9.00 11.14
N GLU A 208 6.15 9.52 12.37
CA GLU A 208 4.97 9.63 13.24
C GLU A 208 3.95 10.62 12.67
N SER A 209 4.40 11.77 12.15
CA SER A 209 3.53 12.75 11.47
C SER A 209 2.87 12.18 10.21
N TYR A 210 3.59 11.34 9.46
CA TYR A 210 3.03 10.61 8.32
C TYR A 210 1.87 9.71 8.74
N LEU A 211 2.02 8.95 9.83
CA LEU A 211 0.98 8.05 10.32
C LEU A 211 -0.29 8.77 10.74
N ARG A 212 -0.18 10.00 11.25
CA ARG A 212 -1.36 10.81 11.60
C ARG A 212 -2.24 11.06 10.38
N GLY A 213 -1.65 11.18 9.18
CA GLY A 213 -2.39 11.30 7.93
C GLY A 213 -2.88 9.99 7.31
N VAL A 214 -2.53 8.82 7.89
CA VAL A 214 -2.81 7.47 7.34
C VAL A 214 -3.77 6.68 8.23
N VAL A 215 -3.50 6.54 9.53
CA VAL A 215 -4.15 5.51 10.37
C VAL A 215 -5.67 5.62 10.37
N ALA A 216 -6.22 6.83 10.52
CA ALA A 216 -7.67 7.05 10.50
C ALA A 216 -8.30 6.97 9.10
N ARG A 217 -7.48 6.98 8.03
CA ARG A 217 -7.91 6.72 6.65
C ARG A 217 -8.01 5.24 6.36
N GLU A 218 -7.24 4.42 7.06
CA GLU A 218 -7.22 2.96 6.91
C GLU A 218 -8.21 2.27 7.85
N MET A 219 -8.26 2.65 9.12
CA MET A 219 -9.12 2.05 10.14
C MET A 219 -9.91 3.13 10.89
N PRO A 220 -11.22 2.97 11.13
CA PRO A 220 -11.98 3.93 11.91
C PRO A 220 -11.37 4.10 13.31
N ALA A 221 -11.03 5.33 13.68
CA ALA A 221 -10.35 5.62 14.94
C ALA A 221 -11.23 5.38 16.19
N SER A 222 -12.53 5.17 16.00
CA SER A 222 -13.51 4.80 17.04
C SER A 222 -13.59 3.30 17.31
N TRP A 223 -12.87 2.48 16.54
CA TRP A 223 -12.73 1.05 16.84
C TRP A 223 -11.87 0.82 18.08
N SER A 224 -11.81 -0.44 18.52
CA SER A 224 -11.12 -0.83 19.74
C SER A 224 -9.70 -0.29 19.78
N THR A 225 -9.29 0.31 20.90
CA THR A 225 -7.98 0.98 21.01
C THR A 225 -6.81 0.05 20.64
N GLU A 226 -6.85 -1.22 21.04
CA GLU A 226 -5.82 -2.21 20.68
C GLU A 226 -5.79 -2.53 19.18
N ALA A 227 -6.94 -2.49 18.49
CA ALA A 227 -6.99 -2.65 17.04
C ALA A 227 -6.35 -1.45 16.32
N VAL A 228 -6.65 -0.23 16.77
CA VAL A 228 -6.05 0.99 16.21
C VAL A 228 -4.54 1.05 16.51
N ARG A 229 -4.09 0.56 17.67
CA ARG A 229 -2.67 0.39 18.00
C ARG A 229 -1.99 -0.63 17.08
N ALA A 230 -2.62 -1.78 16.83
CA ALA A 230 -2.12 -2.76 15.87
C ALA A 230 -2.03 -2.18 14.46
N GLN A 231 -3.06 -1.45 14.01
CA GLN A 231 -3.06 -0.73 12.73
C GLN A 231 -1.93 0.31 12.65
N ALA A 232 -1.68 1.07 13.72
CA ALA A 232 -0.59 2.04 13.74
C ALA A 232 0.78 1.36 13.56
N VAL A 233 1.04 0.24 14.25
CA VAL A 233 2.29 -0.53 14.09
C VAL A 233 2.40 -1.16 12.70
N ALA A 234 1.33 -1.77 12.18
CA ALA A 234 1.31 -2.36 10.84
C ALA A 234 1.52 -1.29 9.75
N ALA A 235 0.85 -0.14 9.86
CA ALA A 235 1.01 0.96 8.92
C ALA A 235 2.43 1.56 8.98
N ARG A 236 2.98 1.75 10.19
CA ARG A 236 4.37 2.22 10.39
C ARG A 236 5.36 1.27 9.76
N THR A 237 5.19 -0.02 10.02
CA THR A 237 6.10 -1.04 9.50
C THR A 237 6.07 -1.08 7.97
N TYR A 238 4.88 -1.01 7.37
CA TYR A 238 4.73 -0.96 5.92
C TYR A 238 5.43 0.25 5.32
N ALA A 239 5.22 1.45 5.90
CA ALA A 239 5.88 2.67 5.44
C ALA A 239 7.40 2.53 5.47
N VAL A 240 7.93 1.95 6.55
CA VAL A 240 9.37 1.73 6.72
C VAL A 240 9.91 0.66 5.76
N TRP A 241 9.14 -0.40 5.50
CA TRP A 241 9.44 -1.37 4.45
C TRP A 241 9.48 -0.69 3.08
N SER A 242 8.52 0.19 2.76
CA SER A 242 8.49 0.94 1.50
C SER A 242 9.71 1.84 1.32
N ARG A 243 10.26 2.46 2.38
CA ARG A 243 11.54 3.21 2.27
C ARG A 243 12.68 2.39 1.68
N ALA A 244 12.73 1.10 2.00
CA ALA A 244 13.78 0.20 1.52
C ALA A 244 13.51 -0.36 0.10
N HIS A 245 12.27 -0.29 -0.39
CA HIS A 245 11.85 -0.90 -1.67
C HIS A 245 11.44 0.14 -2.73
N GLY A 246 11.16 1.38 -2.32
CA GLY A 246 10.80 2.51 -3.18
C GLY A 246 9.37 2.50 -3.73
N ASP A 247 8.98 3.61 -4.35
CA ASP A 247 7.68 3.82 -5.00
C ASP A 247 7.77 3.52 -6.50
N GLY A 248 7.85 2.22 -6.84
CA GLY A 248 7.95 1.75 -8.22
C GLY A 248 9.25 2.17 -8.92
N GLY A 249 10.38 2.07 -8.20
CA GLY A 249 11.70 2.44 -8.72
C GLY A 249 12.01 3.94 -8.72
N ARG A 250 11.12 4.79 -8.18
CA ARG A 250 11.36 6.23 -8.02
C ARG A 250 12.35 6.48 -6.89
N SER A 251 13.50 7.08 -7.18
CA SER A 251 14.54 7.37 -6.18
C SER A 251 14.20 8.54 -5.25
N TYR A 252 13.23 9.38 -5.63
CA TYR A 252 12.84 10.59 -4.90
C TYR A 252 11.66 10.40 -3.93
N SER A 253 10.95 9.28 -3.98
CA SER A 253 9.83 8.95 -3.09
C SER A 253 9.98 7.56 -2.50
N ASP A 254 9.52 7.42 -1.26
CA ASP A 254 9.50 6.15 -0.54
C ASP A 254 8.15 5.45 -0.72
N ILE A 255 7.07 6.24 -0.85
CA ILE A 255 5.70 5.78 -0.89
C ILE A 255 4.81 6.79 -1.65
N CYS A 256 3.62 6.37 -2.06
CA CYS A 256 2.60 7.20 -2.71
C CYS A 256 1.36 7.40 -1.83
N ASP A 257 0.51 8.38 -2.15
CA ASP A 257 -0.68 8.78 -1.37
C ASP A 257 -1.99 8.07 -1.75
N THR A 258 -1.92 6.97 -2.51
CA THR A 258 -3.09 6.24 -3.03
C THR A 258 -3.23 4.86 -2.40
N THR A 259 -4.32 4.16 -2.73
CA THR A 259 -4.58 2.77 -2.30
C THR A 259 -3.61 1.74 -2.87
N SER A 260 -2.76 2.09 -3.86
CA SER A 260 -1.65 1.20 -4.25
C SER A 260 -0.53 1.19 -3.21
N CYS A 261 -0.54 2.16 -2.30
CA CYS A 261 0.37 2.32 -1.19
C CYS A 261 -0.43 2.35 0.12
N GLN A 262 -0.59 3.54 0.71
CA GLN A 262 -1.49 3.81 1.83
C GLN A 262 -2.18 5.15 1.57
N VAL A 263 -3.45 5.28 1.96
CA VAL A 263 -4.20 6.51 1.73
C VAL A 263 -3.68 7.59 2.68
N TYR A 264 -2.85 8.51 2.17
CA TYR A 264 -2.28 9.60 2.93
C TYR A 264 -3.01 10.93 2.68
N ALA A 265 -3.80 11.39 3.65
CA ALA A 265 -4.64 12.58 3.49
C ALA A 265 -3.97 13.90 3.98
N GLY A 266 -2.72 13.86 4.45
CA GLY A 266 -2.10 15.02 5.10
C GLY A 266 -2.81 15.35 6.42
N VAL A 267 -2.87 16.64 6.79
CA VAL A 267 -3.50 17.07 8.05
C VAL A 267 -4.99 16.73 8.11
N ALA A 268 -5.67 16.67 6.96
CA ALA A 268 -7.08 16.29 6.89
C ALA A 268 -7.35 14.81 7.27
N GLY A 269 -6.30 13.98 7.34
CA GLY A 269 -6.40 12.59 7.79
C GLY A 269 -6.24 12.40 9.30
N GLU A 270 -5.88 13.45 10.03
CA GLU A 270 -5.57 13.36 11.45
C GLU A 270 -6.82 13.18 12.30
N HIS A 271 -6.71 12.35 13.34
CA HIS A 271 -7.81 12.10 14.26
C HIS A 271 -7.27 11.90 15.69
N PRO A 272 -7.80 12.62 16.71
CA PRO A 272 -7.25 12.56 18.07
C PRO A 272 -7.15 11.15 18.68
N LEU A 273 -8.13 10.27 18.41
CA LEU A 273 -8.08 8.87 18.88
C LEU A 273 -6.99 8.05 18.18
N ALA A 274 -6.78 8.27 16.87
CA ALA A 274 -5.70 7.60 16.14
C ALA A 274 -4.34 8.15 16.60
N ASP A 275 -4.24 9.46 16.83
CA ASP A 275 -3.03 10.11 17.35
C ASP A 275 -2.61 9.52 18.71
N LYS A 276 -3.57 9.26 19.61
CA LYS A 276 -3.31 8.57 20.89
C LYS A 276 -2.75 7.15 20.68
N ALA A 277 -3.28 6.39 19.73
CA ALA A 277 -2.79 5.05 19.40
C ALA A 277 -1.40 5.07 18.75
N ILE A 278 -1.15 6.04 17.86
CA ILE A 278 0.15 6.31 17.23
C ILE A 278 1.18 6.62 18.30
N ALA A 279 0.88 7.56 19.20
CA ALA A 279 1.76 7.95 20.31
C ALA A 279 2.06 6.77 21.26
N ALA A 280 1.03 6.00 21.64
CA ALA A 280 1.19 4.82 22.50
C ALA A 280 2.05 3.70 21.88
N THR A 281 2.19 3.71 20.55
CA THR A 281 3.01 2.74 19.80
C THR A 281 4.21 3.40 19.12
N SER A 282 4.60 4.60 19.56
CA SER A 282 5.61 5.42 18.90
C SER A 282 6.90 4.64 18.64
N GLY A 283 7.35 4.68 17.38
CA GLY A 283 8.53 3.98 16.88
C GLY A 283 8.41 2.47 16.77
N LYS A 284 7.38 1.80 17.33
CA LYS A 284 7.25 0.34 17.26
C LYS A 284 6.94 -0.12 15.84
N VAL A 285 7.76 -1.06 15.35
CA VAL A 285 7.62 -1.73 14.04
C VAL A 285 7.83 -3.23 14.17
N LEU A 286 7.36 -4.00 13.20
CA LEU A 286 7.65 -5.43 13.07
C LEU A 286 8.85 -5.67 12.15
N THR A 287 9.74 -6.57 12.56
CA THR A 287 10.87 -7.02 11.73
C THR A 287 10.83 -8.52 11.54
N TYR A 288 11.36 -8.98 10.42
CA TYR A 288 11.62 -10.38 10.13
C TYR A 288 13.06 -10.51 9.64
N ALA A 289 13.84 -11.40 10.26
CA ALA A 289 15.28 -11.55 9.99
C ALA A 289 16.03 -10.20 10.00
N GLY A 290 15.74 -9.35 10.99
CA GLY A 290 16.37 -8.05 11.19
C GLY A 290 15.92 -6.94 10.22
N LYS A 291 15.07 -7.23 9.24
CA LYS A 291 14.57 -6.25 8.26
C LYS A 291 13.11 -5.87 8.55
N PRO A 292 12.65 -4.65 8.22
CA PRO A 292 11.24 -4.27 8.32
C PRO A 292 10.34 -5.29 7.60
N ALA A 293 9.28 -5.74 8.26
CA ALA A 293 8.35 -6.72 7.69
C ALA A 293 7.39 -6.07 6.68
N PHE A 294 6.99 -6.83 5.66
CA PHE A 294 5.97 -6.42 4.69
C PHE A 294 4.57 -6.65 5.28
N THR A 295 4.11 -5.70 6.08
CA THR A 295 2.87 -5.80 6.87
C THR A 295 1.64 -5.36 6.08
N GLN A 296 1.27 -6.15 5.06
CA GLN A 296 0.02 -5.95 4.32
C GLN A 296 -1.20 -6.10 5.24
N PHE A 297 -2.29 -5.38 4.95
CA PHE A 297 -3.56 -5.47 5.67
C PHE A 297 -4.73 -5.15 4.74
N SER A 298 -5.92 -5.64 5.08
CA SER A 298 -7.15 -5.39 4.31
C SER A 298 -8.36 -5.33 5.22
N ALA A 299 -9.47 -4.77 4.73
CA ALA A 299 -10.67 -4.55 5.54
C ALA A 299 -11.16 -5.82 6.25
N SER A 300 -11.37 -6.91 5.51
CA SER A 300 -11.89 -8.16 6.05
C SER A 300 -11.23 -9.36 5.37
N SER A 301 -10.75 -10.33 6.17
CA SER A 301 -10.20 -11.58 5.64
C SER A 301 -11.32 -12.49 5.11
N GLY A 302 -12.55 -12.33 5.59
CA GLY A 302 -13.66 -13.25 5.31
C GLY A 302 -13.60 -14.53 6.14
N GLY A 303 -12.86 -14.51 7.27
CA GLY A 303 -12.63 -15.66 8.14
C GLY A 303 -11.40 -16.50 7.79
N TRP A 304 -10.65 -16.13 6.75
CA TRP A 304 -9.42 -16.82 6.35
C TRP A 304 -8.45 -15.87 5.63
N SER A 305 -7.22 -15.74 6.13
CA SER A 305 -6.17 -14.97 5.47
C SER A 305 -5.56 -15.73 4.29
N ALA A 306 -5.04 -15.01 3.30
CA ALA A 306 -4.36 -15.59 2.15
C ALA A 306 -2.84 -15.52 2.31
N ALA A 307 -2.14 -16.55 1.82
CA ALA A 307 -0.68 -16.57 1.81
C ALA A 307 -0.16 -15.45 0.91
N GLY A 308 0.84 -14.71 1.39
CA GLY A 308 1.52 -13.66 0.64
C GLY A 308 2.87 -14.12 0.11
N SER A 309 3.67 -13.17 -0.37
CA SER A 309 5.00 -13.40 -0.96
C SER A 309 6.12 -13.63 0.06
N VAL A 310 5.82 -13.65 1.36
CA VAL A 310 6.81 -13.74 2.44
C VAL A 310 6.37 -14.74 3.52
N PRO A 311 7.29 -15.39 4.26
CA PRO A 311 6.97 -16.53 5.14
C PRO A 311 5.98 -16.22 6.28
N TYR A 312 5.91 -14.97 6.73
CA TYR A 312 5.02 -14.52 7.81
C TYR A 312 3.66 -14.02 7.30
N LEU A 313 3.42 -13.95 5.99
CA LEU A 313 2.08 -13.74 5.44
C LEU A 313 1.48 -15.09 5.09
N VAL A 314 0.93 -15.76 6.09
CA VAL A 314 0.44 -17.15 5.97
C VAL A 314 -1.06 -17.21 5.68
N ALA A 315 -1.47 -18.24 4.95
CA ALA A 315 -2.89 -18.58 4.84
C ALA A 315 -3.34 -19.34 6.09
N ARG A 316 -4.38 -18.86 6.77
CA ARG A 316 -4.91 -19.50 7.99
C ARG A 316 -6.32 -19.01 8.32
N SER A 317 -7.01 -19.79 9.14
CA SER A 317 -8.27 -19.36 9.76
C SER A 317 -8.09 -18.07 10.57
N ASP A 318 -9.05 -17.17 10.44
CA ASP A 318 -9.18 -15.93 11.21
C ASP A 318 -10.48 -15.95 12.01
N PRO A 319 -10.47 -16.49 13.24
CA PRO A 319 -11.68 -16.64 14.06
C PRO A 319 -12.19 -15.30 14.61
N TYR A 320 -11.47 -14.19 14.37
CA TYR A 320 -11.81 -12.87 14.89
C TYR A 320 -12.53 -12.00 13.86
N ASP A 321 -12.46 -12.35 12.57
CA ASP A 321 -13.05 -11.58 11.48
C ASP A 321 -14.59 -11.60 11.51
N ALA A 322 -15.17 -12.75 11.85
CA ALA A 322 -16.62 -12.95 11.91
C ALA A 322 -17.22 -12.26 13.15
N THR A 323 -17.49 -10.96 13.04
CA THR A 323 -18.17 -10.15 14.06
C THR A 323 -19.45 -9.55 13.52
N SER A 324 -20.38 -9.19 14.41
CA SER A 324 -21.63 -8.49 14.03
C SER A 324 -21.38 -7.14 13.34
N ARG A 325 -20.21 -6.52 13.57
CA ARG A 325 -19.81 -5.27 12.92
C ARG A 325 -19.29 -5.48 11.50
N ASN A 326 -18.80 -6.68 11.16
CA ASN A 326 -18.23 -7.00 9.86
C ASN A 326 -19.31 -7.34 8.84
N THR A 327 -19.96 -6.31 8.30
CA THR A 327 -20.98 -6.45 7.25
C THR A 327 -20.44 -6.92 5.89
N VAL A 328 -19.12 -7.07 5.78
CA VAL A 328 -18.43 -7.53 4.57
C VAL A 328 -17.72 -8.87 4.77
N HIS A 329 -17.98 -9.55 5.89
CA HIS A 329 -17.50 -10.91 6.15
C HIS A 329 -18.00 -11.87 5.06
N THR A 330 -19.29 -11.76 4.74
CA THR A 330 -19.95 -12.39 3.58
C THR A 330 -20.69 -11.32 2.79
N TRP A 331 -20.84 -11.51 1.49
CA TRP A 331 -21.54 -10.57 0.62
C TRP A 331 -22.12 -11.27 -0.61
N SER A 332 -23.06 -10.59 -1.27
CA SER A 332 -23.62 -11.00 -2.57
C SER A 332 -23.68 -9.79 -3.50
N THR A 333 -23.38 -10.00 -4.78
CA THR A 333 -23.41 -8.97 -5.83
C THR A 333 -24.19 -9.49 -7.03
N PRO A 334 -25.29 -8.82 -7.44
CA PRO A 334 -25.98 -9.15 -8.68
C PRO A 334 -25.11 -8.73 -9.88
N VAL A 335 -25.03 -9.59 -10.89
CA VAL A 335 -24.19 -9.41 -12.07
C VAL A 335 -25.02 -9.59 -13.34
N SER A 336 -24.73 -8.75 -14.34
CA SER A 336 -25.21 -8.91 -15.71
C SER A 336 -24.07 -9.35 -16.62
N THR A 337 -24.34 -10.30 -17.51
CA THR A 337 -23.39 -10.75 -18.54
C THR A 337 -22.98 -9.61 -19.47
N SER A 338 -23.81 -8.58 -19.61
CA SER A 338 -23.50 -7.40 -20.43
C SER A 338 -22.20 -6.72 -19.97
N THR A 339 -21.91 -6.66 -18.67
CA THR A 339 -20.67 -6.08 -18.14
C THR A 339 -19.43 -6.82 -18.66
N LEU A 340 -19.45 -8.15 -18.65
CA LEU A 340 -18.34 -8.97 -19.16
C LEU A 340 -18.25 -8.94 -20.68
N GLN A 341 -19.39 -8.99 -21.38
CA GLN A 341 -19.43 -8.94 -22.85
C GLN A 341 -18.98 -7.59 -23.40
N GLN A 342 -19.31 -6.47 -22.75
CA GLN A 342 -18.81 -5.14 -23.13
C GLN A 342 -17.30 -5.04 -22.93
N ARG A 343 -16.77 -5.63 -21.85
CA ARG A 343 -15.33 -5.64 -21.59
C ARG A 343 -14.56 -6.58 -22.52
N TYR A 344 -15.18 -7.68 -22.93
CA TYR A 344 -14.57 -8.74 -23.75
C TYR A 344 -15.44 -9.07 -24.98
N PRO A 345 -15.63 -8.13 -25.92
CA PRO A 345 -16.56 -8.31 -27.05
C PRO A 345 -16.17 -9.47 -27.97
N ALA A 346 -14.89 -9.83 -28.02
CA ALA A 346 -14.38 -10.92 -28.85
C ALA A 346 -15.02 -12.28 -28.53
N ILE A 347 -15.44 -12.53 -27.28
CA ILE A 347 -16.01 -13.83 -26.88
C ILE A 347 -17.41 -14.07 -27.49
N GLY A 348 -18.09 -13.03 -27.96
CA GLY A 348 -19.51 -13.11 -28.33
C GLY A 348 -20.41 -13.21 -27.09
N ARG A 349 -21.49 -14.00 -27.16
CA ARG A 349 -22.39 -14.19 -26.02
C ARG A 349 -21.73 -15.11 -24.99
N LEU A 350 -21.65 -14.67 -23.73
CA LEU A 350 -21.07 -15.47 -22.65
C LEU A 350 -21.95 -16.70 -22.39
N ARG A 351 -21.34 -17.89 -22.36
CA ARG A 351 -22.01 -19.19 -22.14
C ARG A 351 -21.68 -19.78 -20.78
N SER A 352 -20.41 -19.74 -20.39
CA SER A 352 -19.97 -20.27 -19.11
C SER A 352 -18.75 -19.53 -18.57
N ILE A 353 -18.56 -19.66 -17.27
CA ILE A 353 -17.39 -19.20 -16.54
C ILE A 353 -16.75 -20.41 -15.90
N VAL A 354 -15.48 -20.67 -16.19
CA VAL A 354 -14.73 -21.78 -15.62
C VAL A 354 -13.67 -21.24 -14.67
N VAL A 355 -13.82 -21.45 -13.36
CA VAL A 355 -12.76 -21.16 -12.40
C VAL A 355 -11.69 -22.23 -12.57
N THR A 356 -10.46 -21.83 -12.91
CA THR A 356 -9.37 -22.76 -13.21
C THR A 356 -8.30 -22.82 -12.12
N GLY A 357 -8.36 -21.94 -11.12
CA GLY A 357 -7.42 -21.93 -10.01
C GLY A 357 -7.92 -21.18 -8.79
N ARG A 358 -7.53 -21.67 -7.61
CA ARG A 358 -7.79 -21.04 -6.31
C ARG A 358 -6.57 -21.11 -5.40
N GLN A 359 -6.49 -20.21 -4.42
CA GLN A 359 -5.34 -19.99 -3.52
C GLN A 359 -5.53 -20.57 -2.11
N GLY A 360 -6.44 -21.52 -1.90
CA GLY A 360 -6.63 -22.21 -0.61
C GLY A 360 -5.90 -23.56 -0.54
N PRO A 361 -5.56 -24.05 0.67
CA PRO A 361 -5.08 -25.42 0.86
C PRO A 361 -6.13 -26.45 0.38
N THR A 362 -5.63 -27.61 -0.04
CA THR A 362 -6.43 -28.69 -0.65
C THR A 362 -7.30 -29.46 0.34
N SER A 363 -7.02 -29.37 1.64
CA SER A 363 -7.78 -29.99 2.74
C SER A 363 -7.83 -29.06 3.96
N GLY A 364 -8.93 -29.13 4.73
CA GLY A 364 -9.14 -28.28 5.92
C GLY A 364 -9.15 -26.77 5.65
N GLY A 365 -9.38 -26.38 4.39
CA GLY A 365 -9.16 -25.03 3.89
C GLY A 365 -10.38 -24.11 3.94
N PRO A 366 -10.22 -22.88 3.42
CA PRO A 366 -11.31 -21.92 3.29
C PRO A 366 -12.44 -22.46 2.41
N GLN A 367 -13.66 -22.00 2.67
CA GLN A 367 -14.83 -22.29 1.85
C GLN A 367 -14.52 -22.10 0.35
N TRP A 368 -15.00 -23.04 -0.46
CA TRP A 368 -14.78 -23.11 -1.91
C TRP A 368 -13.32 -23.28 -2.35
N GLY A 369 -12.39 -23.61 -1.45
CA GLY A 369 -10.97 -23.63 -1.78
C GLY A 369 -10.35 -22.24 -1.87
N GLY A 370 -11.02 -21.21 -1.34
CA GLY A 370 -10.47 -19.86 -1.15
C GLY A 370 -10.55 -18.96 -2.38
N ARG A 371 -9.62 -18.01 -2.44
CA ARG A 371 -9.57 -16.93 -3.43
C ARG A 371 -9.31 -17.45 -4.83
N VAL A 372 -10.13 -17.03 -5.79
CA VAL A 372 -9.95 -17.32 -7.22
C VAL A 372 -8.66 -16.66 -7.71
N SER A 373 -7.74 -17.47 -8.25
CA SER A 373 -6.53 -16.97 -8.91
C SER A 373 -6.75 -16.77 -10.40
N THR A 374 -7.35 -17.76 -11.07
CA THR A 374 -7.56 -17.76 -12.52
C THR A 374 -8.93 -18.30 -12.89
N LEU A 375 -9.50 -17.74 -13.97
CA LEU A 375 -10.72 -18.23 -14.57
C LEU A 375 -10.72 -18.02 -16.09
N LYS A 376 -11.63 -18.72 -16.78
CA LYS A 376 -11.83 -18.66 -18.22
C LYS A 376 -13.27 -18.27 -18.53
N LEU A 377 -13.45 -17.19 -19.27
CA LEU A 377 -14.74 -16.78 -19.83
C LEU A 377 -14.93 -17.49 -21.16
N VAL A 378 -15.97 -18.30 -21.29
CA VAL A 378 -16.26 -19.08 -22.50
C VAL A 378 -17.48 -18.47 -23.18
N GLY A 379 -17.29 -17.90 -24.36
CA GLY A 379 -18.36 -17.33 -25.17
C GLY A 379 -18.70 -18.18 -26.39
N THR A 380 -19.64 -17.70 -27.21
CA THR A 380 -20.06 -18.36 -28.45
C THR A 380 -18.99 -18.40 -29.53
N LYS A 381 -18.04 -17.47 -29.53
CA LYS A 381 -17.03 -17.33 -30.60
C LYS A 381 -15.64 -17.81 -30.16
N THR A 382 -15.23 -17.42 -28.95
CA THR A 382 -13.93 -17.78 -28.38
C THR A 382 -14.00 -17.75 -26.86
N SER A 383 -12.86 -18.00 -26.22
CA SER A 383 -12.69 -17.93 -24.78
C SER A 383 -11.48 -17.08 -24.41
N VAL A 384 -11.53 -16.44 -23.23
CA VAL A 384 -10.42 -15.66 -22.68
C VAL A 384 -10.16 -16.06 -21.24
N SER A 385 -8.89 -16.28 -20.90
CA SER A 385 -8.46 -16.50 -19.51
C SER A 385 -8.11 -15.16 -18.85
N ILE A 386 -8.59 -14.95 -17.63
CA ILE A 386 -8.35 -13.74 -16.84
C ILE A 386 -8.03 -14.11 -15.38
N SER A 387 -7.42 -13.19 -14.64
CA SER A 387 -7.20 -13.36 -13.20
C SER A 387 -8.46 -13.11 -12.39
N GLY A 388 -8.51 -13.66 -11.18
CA GLY A 388 -9.56 -13.34 -10.21
C GLY A 388 -9.61 -11.84 -9.88
N ASP A 389 -8.46 -11.16 -9.83
CA ASP A 389 -8.41 -9.71 -9.61
C ASP A 389 -8.98 -8.90 -10.78
N THR A 390 -8.76 -9.37 -12.02
CA THR A 390 -9.36 -8.75 -13.21
C THR A 390 -10.88 -8.88 -13.14
N MET A 391 -11.39 -10.07 -12.79
CA MET A 391 -12.81 -10.31 -12.61
C MET A 391 -13.40 -9.43 -11.50
N ARG A 392 -12.73 -9.38 -10.34
CA ARG A 392 -13.10 -8.51 -9.21
C ARG A 392 -13.23 -7.06 -9.64
N ALA A 393 -12.24 -6.54 -10.37
CA ALA A 393 -12.23 -5.15 -10.84
C ALA A 393 -13.36 -4.88 -11.86
N VAL A 394 -13.55 -5.78 -12.83
CA VAL A 394 -14.58 -5.62 -13.88
C VAL A 394 -15.99 -5.67 -13.30
N LEU A 395 -16.23 -6.52 -12.30
CA LEU A 395 -17.54 -6.70 -11.70
C LEU A 395 -17.77 -5.87 -10.42
N GLY A 396 -16.77 -5.11 -9.96
CA GLY A 396 -16.88 -4.34 -8.71
C GLY A 396 -17.03 -5.20 -7.46
N LEU A 397 -16.46 -6.41 -7.44
CA LEU A 397 -16.54 -7.32 -6.30
C LEU A 397 -15.63 -6.86 -5.15
N ARG A 398 -15.97 -7.25 -3.92
CA ARG A 398 -15.20 -6.87 -2.72
C ARG A 398 -13.86 -7.59 -2.61
N SER A 399 -13.79 -8.84 -3.05
CA SER A 399 -12.59 -9.67 -2.95
C SER A 399 -12.50 -10.65 -4.12
N THR A 400 -11.39 -11.37 -4.20
CA THR A 400 -11.24 -12.53 -5.10
C THR A 400 -11.77 -13.83 -4.48
N TRP A 401 -12.28 -13.80 -3.25
CA TRP A 401 -12.90 -14.96 -2.59
C TRP A 401 -14.39 -14.98 -2.88
N PHE A 402 -14.74 -15.55 -4.02
CA PHE A 402 -16.12 -15.62 -4.47
C PHE A 402 -16.48 -16.96 -5.13
N TRP A 403 -17.78 -17.14 -5.30
CA TRP A 403 -18.43 -18.25 -5.95
C TRP A 403 -19.60 -17.75 -6.80
N PHE A 404 -19.79 -18.37 -7.96
CA PHE A 404 -20.93 -18.12 -8.83
C PHE A 404 -22.13 -18.96 -8.36
N GLY A 405 -23.17 -18.28 -7.84
CA GLY A 405 -24.44 -18.90 -7.48
C GLY A 405 -25.40 -18.94 -8.67
N ALA A 406 -26.39 -19.83 -8.61
CA ALA A 406 -27.50 -19.90 -9.57
C ALA A 406 -28.43 -18.69 -9.43
#